data_AF-A0A2E5ZN04-F1
#
_entry.id   AF-A0A2E5ZN04-F1
#
_cell.length_a   1.000
_cell.length_b   1.000
_cell.length_c   1.000
_cell.angle_alpha   90.00
_cell.angle_beta   90.00
_cell.angle_gamma   90.00
#
_symmetry.space_group_name_H-M   'P 1'
#
loop_
_entity.id
_entity.type
_entity.pdbx_description
1 polymer ?
#
loop_
_entity_poly.entity_id
_entity_poly.type
_entity_poly.pdbx_seq_one_letter_code
_entity_poly.pdbx_strand_id
1 'polypeptide(L)' 'MLHPFSEDTSNLSINQLYEKINDLTKKYFQSQNPEVKQQIQTFIDYYKQEIRVKEAAERKKSEENGEIDLDKLINIE' A
#
# COMPACT_ATOMS: atom_id res chain seq x y z
N MET A 1 0.45 2.17 -16.89
CA MET A 1 -0.43 1.17 -17.52
C MET A 1 -0.01 -0.20 -17.02
N LEU A 2 -0.46 -0.57 -15.82
CA LEU A 2 -0.17 -1.87 -15.22
C LEU A 2 -1.47 -2.67 -15.20
N HIS A 3 -1.55 -3.64 -16.11
CA HIS A 3 -2.58 -4.68 -16.22
C HIS A 3 -4.02 -4.21 -16.54
N PRO A 4 -4.66 -4.71 -17.63
CA PRO A 4 -5.98 -4.25 -18.10
C PRO A 4 -7.14 -4.52 -17.12
N PHE A 5 -6.93 -5.38 -16.11
CA PHE A 5 -7.90 -5.67 -15.05
C PHE A 5 -7.52 -5.08 -13.68
N SER A 6 -6.49 -4.24 -13.60
CA SER A 6 -6.21 -3.54 -12.35
C SER A 6 -7.27 -2.45 -12.18
N GLU A 7 -8.25 -2.69 -11.31
CA GLU A 7 -9.13 -1.63 -10.81
C GLU A 7 -8.23 -0.51 -10.24
N ASP A 8 -8.63 0.74 -10.39
CA ASP A 8 -7.84 1.91 -10.00
C ASP A 8 -7.60 1.91 -8.48
N THR A 9 -6.42 1.44 -8.07
CA THR A 9 -6.05 1.28 -6.64
C THR A 9 -5.66 2.60 -5.99
N SER A 10 -5.52 3.67 -6.79
CA SER A 10 -5.05 4.98 -6.39
C SER A 10 -5.82 5.57 -5.20
N ASN A 11 -7.12 5.27 -5.10
CA ASN A 11 -8.01 5.76 -4.04
C ASN A 11 -8.13 4.83 -2.82
N LEU A 12 -7.44 3.69 -2.81
CA LEU A 12 -7.53 2.74 -1.69
C LEU A 12 -6.66 3.21 -0.51
N SER A 13 -7.23 3.17 0.70
CA SER A 13 -6.48 3.31 1.95
C SER A 13 -5.67 2.06 2.25
N ILE A 14 -4.64 2.17 3.09
CA ILE A 14 -3.79 1.03 3.49
C ILE A 14 -4.61 -0.16 3.99
N ASN A 15 -5.63 0.08 4.83
CA ASN A 15 -6.53 -0.97 5.31
C ASN A 15 -7.26 -1.70 4.17
N GLN A 16 -7.74 -0.95 3.17
CA GLN A 16 -8.42 -1.53 2.00
C GLN A 16 -7.45 -2.35 1.13
N LEU A 17 -6.18 -1.94 1.03
CA LEU A 17 -5.14 -2.71 0.35
C LEU A 17 -4.88 -4.06 1.06
N TYR A 18 -4.82 -4.06 2.40
CA TYR A 18 -4.70 -5.30 3.18
C TYR A 18 -5.91 -6.23 3.01
N GLU A 19 -7.13 -5.69 2.98
CA GLU A 19 -8.34 -6.48 2.70
C GLU A 19 -8.29 -7.12 1.30
N LYS A 20 -7.89 -6.35 0.28
CA LYS A 20 -7.72 -6.87 -1.09
C LYS A 20 -6.64 -7.95 -1.17
N ILE A 21 -5.50 -7.79 -0.47
CA ILE A 21 -4.46 -8.82 -0.39
C ILE A 21 -5.03 -10.11 0.22
N ASN A 22 -5.81 -10.01 1.30
CA ASN A 22 -6.42 -11.17 1.93
C ASN A 22 -7.40 -11.90 1.00
N ASP A 23 -8.25 -11.16 0.29
CA ASP A 23 -9.18 -11.72 -0.69
C ASP A 23 -8.44 -12.42 -1.85
N LEU A 24 -7.41 -11.77 -2.39
CA LEU A 24 -6.56 -12.34 -3.43
C LEU A 24 -5.80 -13.57 -2.96
N THR A 25 -5.31 -13.56 -1.72
CA THR A 25 -4.64 -14.72 -1.14
C THR A 25 -5.60 -15.91 -1.02
N LYS A 26 -6.85 -15.68 -0.60
CA LYS A 26 -7.89 -16.74 -0.60
C LYS A 26 -8.12 -17.28 -2.01
N LYS A 27 -8.27 -16.40 -3.01
CA LYS A 27 -8.46 -16.78 -4.42
C LYS A 27 -7.24 -17.53 -5.00
N TYR A 28 -6.03 -17.19 -4.57
CA TYR A 28 -4.80 -17.89 -4.96
C TYR A 28 -4.86 -19.38 -4.54
N PHE A 29 -5.28 -19.65 -3.31
CA PHE A 29 -5.39 -21.03 -2.81
C PHE A 29 -6.62 -21.77 -3.37
N GLN A 30 -7.69 -21.06 -3.70
CA GLN A 30 -8.89 -21.64 -4.32
C GLN A 30 -8.71 -21.94 -5.82
N SER A 31 -7.87 -21.17 -6.52
CA SER A 31 -7.60 -21.39 -7.94
C SER A 31 -6.82 -22.68 -8.15
N GLN A 32 -7.20 -23.45 -9.16
CA GLN A 32 -6.42 -24.60 -9.63
C GLN A 32 -5.60 -24.25 -10.88
N ASN A 33 -5.90 -23.12 -11.53
CA ASN A 33 -5.21 -22.69 -12.75
C ASN A 33 -3.88 -21.98 -12.39
N PRO A 34 -2.73 -22.47 -12.88
CA PRO A 34 -1.41 -21.92 -12.57
C PRO A 34 -1.18 -20.51 -13.14
N GLU A 35 -1.75 -20.17 -14.29
CA GLU A 35 -1.64 -18.84 -14.89
C GLU A 35 -2.37 -17.80 -14.03
N VAL A 36 -3.57 -18.15 -13.57
CA VAL A 36 -4.36 -17.32 -12.64
C VAL A 36 -3.62 -17.13 -11.32
N LYS A 37 -2.94 -18.17 -10.81
CA LYS A 37 -2.10 -18.06 -9.60
C LYS A 37 -0.97 -17.07 -9.77
N GLN A 38 -0.24 -17.13 -10.89
CA GLN A 38 0.84 -16.17 -11.18
C GLN A 38 0.32 -14.73 -11.28
N GLN A 39 -0.83 -14.56 -11.92
CA GLN A 39 -1.47 -13.25 -12.04
C GLN A 39 -1.89 -12.71 -10.66
N ILE A 40 -2.54 -13.53 -9.83
CA ILE A 40 -2.91 -13.17 -8.46
C ILE A 40 -1.67 -12.83 -7.62
N GLN A 41 -0.60 -13.59 -7.75
CA GLN A 41 0.65 -13.33 -7.04
C GLN A 41 1.24 -11.96 -7.44
N THR A 42 1.24 -11.64 -8.74
CA THR A 42 1.68 -10.34 -9.25
C THR A 42 0.87 -9.19 -8.63
N PHE A 43 -0.45 -9.36 -8.51
CA PHE A 43 -1.30 -8.38 -7.84
C PHE A 43 -1.00 -8.25 -6.34
N ILE A 44 -0.81 -9.37 -5.63
CA ILE A 44 -0.47 -9.35 -4.20
C ILE A 44 0.84 -8.58 -3.98
N ASP A 45 1.86 -8.82 -4.80
CA ASP A 45 3.14 -8.10 -4.69
C ASP A 45 2.98 -6.61 -5.00
N TYR A 46 2.19 -6.27 -6.01
CA TYR A 46 1.85 -4.88 -6.31
C TYR A 46 1.20 -4.17 -5.11
N TYR A 47 0.16 -4.76 -4.52
CA TYR A 47 -0.53 -4.17 -3.37
C TYR A 47 0.39 -4.02 -2.15
N LYS A 48 1.28 -4.98 -1.89
CA LYS A 48 2.28 -4.87 -0.82
C LYS A 48 3.26 -3.72 -1.07
N GLN A 49 3.68 -3.53 -2.32
CA GLN A 49 4.56 -2.40 -2.67
C GLN A 49 3.84 -1.08 -2.47
N GLU A 50 2.57 -0.98 -2.87
CA GLU A 50 1.78 0.24 -2.70
C GLU A 50 1.57 0.60 -1.22
N ILE A 51 1.33 -0.40 -0.35
CA ILE A 51 1.29 -0.22 1.10
C ILE A 51 2.60 0.38 1.60
N ARG A 52 3.76 -0.20 1.24
CA ARG A 52 5.06 0.30 1.68
C ARG A 52 5.32 1.74 1.23
N VAL A 53 4.90 2.10 0.02
CA VAL A 53 5.03 3.47 -0.48
C VAL A 53 4.16 4.43 0.32
N LYS A 54 2.91 4.06 0.61
CA LYS A 54 2.00 4.87 1.43
C LYS A 54 2.51 5.01 2.87
N GLU A 55 2.95 3.93 3.50
CA GLU A 55 3.53 3.96 4.86
C GLU A 55 4.80 4.81 4.92
N ALA A 56 5.68 4.71 3.91
CA ALA A 56 6.88 5.55 3.84
C ALA A 56 6.53 7.02 3.66
N ALA A 57 5.50 7.34 2.87
CA ALA A 57 5.02 8.71 2.72
C ALA A 57 4.39 9.26 4.01
N GLU A 58 3.65 8.43 4.76
CA GLU A 58 3.11 8.82 6.07
C GLU A 58 4.21 9.06 7.10
N ARG A 59 5.23 8.20 7.17
CA ARG A 59 6.38 8.39 8.07
C ARG A 59 7.12 9.69 7.78
N LYS A 60 7.41 9.97 6.50
CA LYS A 60 8.06 11.25 6.10
C LYS A 60 7.24 12.46 6.53
N LYS A 61 5.91 12.42 6.35
CA LYS A 61 5.03 13.49 6.83
C LYS A 61 5.06 13.65 8.35
N SER A 62 5.15 12.54 9.10
CA SER A 62 5.27 12.60 10.56
C SER A 62 6.64 13.14 11.02
N GLU A 63 7.71 12.82 10.31
CA GLU A 63 9.06 13.34 10.58
C GLU A 63 9.15 14.84 10.26
N GLU A 64 8.61 15.29 9.12
CA GLU A 64 8.56 16.72 8.75
C GLU A 64 7.70 17.54 9.72
N ASN A 65 6.58 17.01 10.21
CA ASN A 65 5.79 17.71 11.24
C ASN A 65 6.49 17.73 12.61
N GLY A 66 7.24 16.68 12.97
CA GLY A 66 7.99 16.63 14.22
C GLY A 66 9.15 17.65 14.29
N GLU A 67 9.77 17.98 13.15
CA GLU A 67 10.83 19.01 13.07
C GLU A 67 10.24 20.43 13.21
N ILE A 68 9.06 20.69 12.62
CA ILE A 68 8.37 22.00 12.71
C ILE A 68 7.89 22.31 14.14
N ASP A 69 7.44 21.30 14.89
CA ASP A 69 7.02 21.48 16.29
C ASP A 69 8.23 21.74 17.23
N LEU A 70 9.40 21.16 16.94
CA LEU A 70 10.65 21.44 17.66
C LEU A 70 11.19 22.85 17.36
N ASP A 71 11.15 23.30 16.10
CA ASP A 71 11.55 24.67 15.72
C ASP A 71 10.62 25.74 16.31
N LYS A 72 9.33 25.43 16.52
CA LYS A 72 8.41 26.34 17.22
C LYS A 72 8.67 26.45 18.72
N LEU A 73 9.22 25.40 19.34
CA LEU A 73 9.59 25.39 20.77
C LEU A 73 10.95 26.04 21.03
N ILE A 74 11.76 26.30 20.00
CA ILE A 74 13.07 26.95 20.14
C ILE A 74 12.99 28.49 19.99
N ASN A 75 11.86 29.02 19.51
CA ASN A 75 11.58 30.46 19.39
C ASN A 75 10.85 31.02 20.63
N ILE A 76 11.36 30.73 21.82
CA ILE A 76 10.97 31.44 23.05
C ILE A 76 12.23 32.14 23.60
N GLU A 77 12.36 33.43 23.29
CA GLU A 77 13.25 34.40 23.98
C GLU A 77 12.53 35.03 25.19
#